data_AF-A0A2V6KEE1-F1
#
_entry.id   AF-A0A2V6KEE1-F1
#
_cell.length_a   1.000
_cell.length_b   1.000
_cell.length_c   1.000
_cell.angle_alpha   90.00
_cell.angle_beta   90.00
_cell.angle_gamma   90.00
#
_symmetry.space_group_name_H-M   'P 1'
#
loop_
_entity.id
_entity.type
_entity.pdbx_description
1 polymer ?
#
loop_
_entity_poly.entity_id
_entity_poly.type
_entity_poly.pdbx_seq_one_letter_code
_entity_poly.pdbx_strand_id
1 'polypeptide(L)'
;MNASELLPPSDTMYRALVNRDSSFEGIFFVGVRTTGIFCRPTCTAKKPARQNVDFFATPSEALHGGYRPCLRCNPMDPSERPPKLIERLRAEVERAPDGRLTDKELA
;
A
#
# COMPACT_ATOMS: atom_id res chain seq x y z
N MET A 1 4.33 -16.02 -9.37
CA MET A 1 3.68 -15.94 -8.04
C MET A 1 2.71 -14.78 -8.11
N ASN A 2 1.41 -15.01 -7.90
CA ASN A 2 0.39 -13.96 -8.00
C ASN A 2 0.34 -13.17 -6.70
N ALA A 3 0.59 -11.86 -6.76
CA ALA A 3 0.60 -10.98 -5.59
C ALA A 3 -0.73 -11.00 -4.80
N SER A 4 -1.84 -11.34 -5.46
CA SER A 4 -3.16 -11.46 -4.85
C SER A 4 -3.30 -12.61 -3.84
N GLU A 5 -2.46 -13.66 -3.87
CA GLU A 5 -2.56 -14.79 -2.92
C GLU A 5 -2.03 -14.46 -1.51
N LEU A 6 -1.30 -13.34 -1.34
CA LEU A 6 -0.69 -12.94 -0.08
C LEU A 6 -1.44 -11.80 0.64
N LEU A 7 -2.61 -11.40 0.13
CA LEU A 7 -3.37 -10.33 0.75
C LEU A 7 -4.01 -10.78 2.07
N PRO A 8 -4.04 -9.91 3.09
CA PRO A 8 -4.81 -10.17 4.30
C PRO A 8 -6.29 -10.38 4.00
N PRO A 9 -7.07 -10.98 4.92
CA PRO A 9 -8.52 -11.07 4.77
C PRO A 9 -9.16 -9.69 4.55
N SER A 10 -10.21 -9.63 3.73
CA SER A 10 -10.88 -8.36 3.39
C SER A 10 -11.45 -7.62 4.60
N ASP A 11 -11.82 -8.32 5.68
CA ASP A 11 -12.20 -7.71 6.96
C ASP A 11 -11.04 -6.95 7.62
N THR A 12 -9.85 -7.55 7.63
CA THR A 12 -8.63 -6.92 8.13
C THR A 12 -8.28 -5.68 7.31
N MET A 13 -8.28 -5.81 5.97
CA MET A 13 -7.97 -4.69 5.08
C MET A 13 -9.00 -3.55 5.20
N TYR A 14 -10.28 -3.86 5.37
CA TYR A 14 -11.30 -2.81 5.57
C TYR A 14 -11.15 -2.12 6.93
N ARG A 15 -10.85 -2.86 8.01
CA ARG A 15 -10.55 -2.25 9.31
C ARG A 15 -9.34 -1.32 9.22
N ALA A 16 -8.26 -1.78 8.58
CA ALA A 16 -7.07 -0.96 8.30
C ALA A 16 -7.42 0.30 7.50
N LEU A 17 -8.23 0.18 6.46
CA LEU A 17 -8.73 1.32 5.66
C LEU A 17 -9.49 2.33 6.53
N VAL A 18 -10.45 1.87 7.35
CA VAL A 18 -11.27 2.74 8.22
C VAL A 18 -10.40 3.45 9.25
N ASN A 19 -9.47 2.72 9.87
CA ASN A 19 -8.56 3.25 10.89
C ASN A 19 -7.40 4.09 10.33
N ARG A 20 -7.23 4.12 9.00
CA ARG A 20 -6.06 4.72 8.32
C ARG A 20 -4.74 4.16 8.86
N ASP A 21 -4.70 2.85 9.07
CA ASP A 21 -3.54 2.17 9.64
C ASP A 21 -2.37 2.18 8.65
N SER A 22 -1.31 2.92 9.01
CA SER A 22 -0.11 3.06 8.18
C SER A 22 0.73 1.80 8.10
N SER A 23 0.52 0.81 8.98
CA SER A 23 1.21 -0.48 8.89
C SER A 23 0.80 -1.28 7.65
N PHE A 24 -0.34 -0.95 7.04
CA PHE A 24 -0.84 -1.57 5.81
C PHE A 24 -0.49 -0.78 4.53
N GLU A 25 0.24 0.33 4.65
CA GLU A 25 0.68 1.10 3.50
C GLU A 25 1.54 0.23 2.57
N GLY A 26 1.21 0.22 1.27
CA GLY A 26 1.89 -0.62 0.27
C GLY A 26 1.53 -2.12 0.30
N ILE A 27 0.75 -2.60 1.28
CA ILE A 27 0.26 -3.99 1.30
C ILE A 27 -0.90 -4.18 0.32
N PHE A 28 -1.81 -3.21 0.26
CA PHE A 28 -2.96 -3.24 -0.64
C PHE A 28 -3.39 -1.84 -1.08
N PHE A 29 -4.20 -1.82 -2.13
CA PHE A 29 -4.90 -0.66 -2.65
C PHE A 29 -6.40 -0.90 -2.60
N VAL A 30 -7.18 0.16 -2.42
CA VAL A 30 -8.64 0.11 -2.31
C VAL A 30 -9.25 0.77 -3.53
N GLY A 31 -9.99 0.03 -4.34
CA GLY A 31 -10.89 0.57 -5.35
C GLY A 31 -12.27 0.83 -4.78
N VAL A 32 -12.83 2.01 -5.06
CA VAL A 32 -14.16 2.42 -4.62
C VAL A 32 -15.11 2.33 -5.80
N ARG A 33 -15.98 1.31 -5.80
CA ARG A 33 -16.90 1.01 -6.91
C ARG A 33 -17.75 2.19 -7.34
N THR A 34 -18.24 2.96 -6.37
CA THR A 34 -19.17 4.07 -6.65
C THR A 34 -18.52 5.27 -7.33
N THR A 35 -17.21 5.45 -7.20
CA THR A 35 -16.49 6.59 -7.80
C THR A 35 -15.53 6.16 -8.90
N GLY A 36 -15.23 4.86 -9.01
CA GLY A 36 -14.21 4.33 -9.90
C GLY A 36 -12.82 4.87 -9.56
N ILE A 37 -12.55 5.17 -8.29
CA ILE A 37 -11.26 5.70 -7.83
C ILE A 37 -10.59 4.63 -6.97
N PHE A 38 -9.28 4.43 -7.14
CA PHE A 38 -8.48 3.66 -6.20
C PHE A 38 -7.53 4.52 -5.36
N CYS A 39 -7.30 4.10 -4.13
CA CYS A 39 -6.61 4.84 -3.08
C CYS A 39 -5.68 3.93 -2.26
N ARG A 40 -4.74 4.56 -1.55
CA ARG A 40 -4.00 3.99 -0.42
C ARG A 40 -4.89 3.75 0.82
N PRO A 41 -4.56 2.80 1.71
CA PRO A 41 -5.32 2.55 2.95
C PRO A 41 -5.34 3.76 3.90
N THR A 42 -4.27 4.53 3.93
CA THR A 42 -4.13 5.74 4.77
C THR A 42 -4.83 6.98 4.20
N CYS A 43 -5.45 6.89 3.03
CA CYS A 43 -6.08 8.03 2.36
C CYS A 43 -7.06 8.78 3.30
N THR A 44 -6.97 10.10 3.31
CA THR A 44 -7.77 10.98 4.17
C THR A 44 -9.20 11.18 3.66
N ALA A 45 -9.50 10.76 2.42
CA ALA A 45 -10.83 10.84 1.83
C ALA A 45 -11.90 10.13 2.69
N LYS A 46 -13.17 10.52 2.50
CA LYS A 46 -14.32 9.89 3.16
C LYS A 46 -14.30 8.39 2.87
N LYS A 47 -14.36 7.59 3.94
CA LYS A 47 -14.29 6.13 3.83
C LYS A 47 -15.60 5.59 3.22
N PRO A 48 -15.51 4.78 2.15
CA PRO A 48 -16.69 4.18 1.53
C PRO A 48 -17.27 3.08 2.43
N ALA A 49 -18.54 2.73 2.17
CA ALA A 49 -19.15 1.56 2.80
C ALA A 49 -18.47 0.27 2.31
N ARG A 50 -18.41 -0.77 3.16
CA ARG A 50 -17.75 -2.05 2.89
C ARG A 50 -18.20 -2.69 1.58
N GLN A 51 -19.50 -2.61 1.25
CA GLN A 51 -20.02 -3.18 0.00
C GLN A 51 -19.59 -2.43 -1.27
N ASN A 52 -18.90 -1.30 -1.17
CA ASN A 52 -18.45 -0.50 -2.31
C ASN A 52 -16.92 -0.54 -2.48
N VAL A 53 -16.25 -1.48 -1.81
CA VAL A 53 -14.79 -1.58 -1.80
C VAL A 53 -14.34 -2.87 -2.45
N ASP A 54 -13.38 -2.74 -3.35
CA ASP A 54 -12.55 -3.83 -3.87
C ASP A 54 -11.10 -3.61 -3.43
N PHE A 55 -10.36 -4.70 -3.23
CA PHE A 55 -8.97 -4.68 -2.78
C PHE A 55 -8.06 -5.23 -3.87
N PHE A 56 -6.91 -4.59 -4.06
CA PHE A 56 -5.91 -4.94 -5.06
C PHE A 56 -4.53 -5.02 -4.40
N ALA A 57 -3.68 -5.95 -4.83
CA ALA A 57 -2.32 -6.07 -4.32
C ALA A 57 -1.40 -5.01 -4.93
N THR A 58 -1.67 -4.60 -6.18
CA THR A 58 -0.86 -3.60 -6.87
C THR A 58 -1.71 -2.47 -7.47
N PRO A 59 -1.14 -1.28 -7.70
CA PRO A 59 -1.83 -0.22 -8.42
C PRO A 59 -2.20 -0.64 -9.85
N SER A 60 -1.37 -1.49 -10.47
CA SER A 60 -1.61 -2.02 -11.82
C SER A 60 -2.88 -2.86 -11.88
N GLU A 61 -3.13 -3.73 -10.90
CA GLU A 61 -4.37 -4.50 -10.82
C GLU A 61 -5.60 -3.58 -10.71
N ALA A 62 -5.52 -2.51 -9.91
CA ALA A 62 -6.61 -1.53 -9.81
C ALA A 62 -6.87 -0.80 -11.13
N LEU A 63 -5.82 -0.42 -11.86
CA LEU A 63 -5.94 0.19 -13.19
C LEU A 63 -6.61 -0.75 -14.20
N HIS A 64 -6.18 -2.02 -14.25
CA HIS A 64 -6.80 -3.04 -15.10
C HIS A 64 -8.26 -3.33 -14.69
N GLY A 65 -8.58 -3.17 -13.40
CA GLY A 65 -9.95 -3.21 -12.89
C GLY A 65 -10.82 -2.00 -13.27
N GLY A 66 -10.30 -1.03 -14.03
CA GLY A 66 -11.02 0.16 -14.49
C GLY A 66 -11.06 1.31 -13.48
N TYR A 67 -10.25 1.26 -12.42
CA TYR A 67 -10.18 2.32 -11.43
C TYR A 67 -9.15 3.39 -11.82
N ARG A 68 -9.45 4.65 -11.50
CA ARG A 68 -8.55 5.79 -11.71
C ARG A 68 -7.82 6.15 -10.41
N PRO A 69 -6.56 6.63 -10.46
CA PRO A 69 -5.82 6.96 -9.26
C PRO A 69 -6.44 8.17 -8.52
N CYS A 70 -6.44 8.09 -7.19
CA CYS A 70 -6.90 9.20 -6.34
C CYS A 70 -5.96 10.41 -6.42
N LEU A 71 -6.52 11.60 -6.66
CA LEU A 71 -5.78 12.86 -6.68
C LEU A 71 -5.40 13.41 -5.29
N ARG A 72 -5.90 12.80 -4.20
CA ARG A 72 -5.60 13.25 -2.83
C ARG A 72 -4.39 12.54 -2.25
N CYS A 73 -4.31 11.23 -2.41
CA CYS A 73 -3.22 10.42 -1.89
C CYS A 73 -2.23 9.96 -2.96
N ASN A 74 -2.43 10.38 -4.22
CA ASN A 74 -1.55 10.12 -5.36
C ASN A 74 -0.88 8.73 -5.30
N PRO A 75 -1.66 7.64 -5.39
CA PRO A 75 -1.15 6.28 -5.17
C PRO A 75 -0.11 5.85 -6.21
N MET A 76 0.03 6.59 -7.30
CA MET A 76 0.99 6.36 -8.38
C MET A 76 2.22 7.26 -8.30
N ASP A 77 2.27 8.21 -7.36
CA ASP A 77 3.38 9.15 -7.26
C ASP A 77 4.57 8.48 -6.55
N PRO A 78 5.68 8.22 -7.26
CA PRO A 78 6.86 7.59 -6.68
C PRO A 78 7.70 8.57 -5.85
N SER A 79 7.37 9.86 -5.85
CA SER A 79 8.12 10.89 -5.12
C SER A 79 7.82 10.92 -3.61
N GLU A 80 6.83 10.16 -3.16
CA GLU A 80 6.65 9.93 -1.72
C GLU A 80 7.86 9.16 -1.18
N ARG A 81 8.67 9.90 -0.40
CA ARG A 81 9.92 9.36 0.15
C ARG A 81 9.63 8.11 0.96
N PRO A 82 10.36 7.01 0.70
CA PRO A 82 10.33 5.84 1.55
C PRO A 82 10.58 6.25 3.01
N PRO A 83 9.98 5.57 4.00
CA PRO A 83 10.30 5.84 5.40
C PRO A 83 11.82 5.86 5.61
N LYS A 84 12.33 6.73 6.50
CA LYS A 84 13.77 6.87 6.76
C LYS A 84 14.49 5.55 7.02
N LEU A 85 13.79 4.60 7.63
CA LEU A 85 14.30 3.24 7.83
C LEU A 85 14.62 2.55 6.50
N ILE A 86 13.72 2.59 5.52
CA ILE A 86 13.93 2.00 4.20
C ILE A 86 15.08 2.70 3.45
N GLU A 87 15.20 4.02 3.59
CA GLU A 87 16.35 4.75 3.04
C GLU A 87 17.67 4.29 3.67
N ARG A 88 17.72 4.16 5.01
CA ARG A 88 18.88 3.65 5.74
C ARG A 88 19.26 2.24 5.30
N LEU A 89 18.28 1.33 5.24
CA LEU A 89 18.51 -0.07 4.88
C LEU A 89 18.99 -0.21 3.44
N ARG A 90 18.41 0.55 2.51
CA ARG A 90 18.89 0.58 1.12
C ARG A 90 20.34 1.05 1.04
N ALA A 91 20.70 2.11 1.75
CA ALA A 91 22.07 2.62 1.78
C ALA A 91 23.06 1.60 2.36
N GLU A 92 22.67 0.85 3.39
CA GLU A 92 23.53 -0.22 3.95
C GLU A 92 23.73 -1.38 2.98
N VAL A 93 22.67 -1.82 2.28
CA VAL A 93 22.78 -2.88 1.26
C VAL A 93 23.64 -2.41 0.07
N GLU A 94 23.48 -1.17 -0.37
CA GLU A 94 24.29 -0.59 -1.45
C GLU A 94 25.77 -0.45 -1.05
N ARG A 95 26.04 -0.09 0.22
CA ARG A 95 27.40 0.04 0.77
C ARG A 95 28.11 -1.31 0.91
N ALA A 96 27.37 -2.36 1.28
CA ALA A 96 27.90 -3.70 1.50
C ALA A 96 26.95 -4.76 0.92
N PRO A 97 27.03 -5.05 -0.38
CA PRO A 97 26.12 -5.99 -1.05
C PRO A 97 26.14 -7.40 -0.45
N ASP A 98 27.32 -7.84 0.01
CA ASP A 98 27.52 -9.13 0.69
C ASP A 98 27.46 -9.02 2.23
N GLY A 99 27.13 -7.83 2.74
CA GLY A 99 26.98 -7.56 4.16
C GLY A 99 25.77 -8.29 4.73
N ARG A 100 25.95 -8.96 5.87
CA ARG A 100 24.84 -9.57 6.62
C ARG A 100 24.30 -8.53 7.60
N LEU A 101 23.02 -8.16 7.45
CA LEU A 101 22.28 -7.49 8.53
C LEU A 101 21.63 -8.53 9.45
N THR A 102 21.73 -8.29 10.75
CA THR A 102 21.08 -9.05 11.81
C THR A 102 19.82 -8.32 12.30
N ASP A 103 18.87 -9.03 12.89
CA ASP A 103 17.64 -8.43 13.43
C ASP A 103 17.90 -7.31 14.45
N LYS A 104 19.04 -7.36 15.17
CA LYS A 104 19.46 -6.31 16.10
C LYS A 104 19.77 -4.98 15.42
N GLU A 105 20.16 -5.00 14.15
CA GLU A 105 20.49 -3.82 13.35
C GLU A 105 19.25 -3.25 12.62
N LEU A 106 18.15 -4.01 12.63
CA LEU A 106 16.84 -3.62 12.06
C LEU A 106 15.92 -2.95 13.08
N ALA A 107 16.17 -3.14 14.39
CA ALA A 107 15.46 -2.48 15.49
C ALA A 107 15.78 -0.97 15.59
#